data_AF-S6GQH0-F1
#
_entry.id   AF-S6GQH0-F1
#
_cell.length_a   1.000
_cell.length_b   1.000
_cell.length_c   1.000
_cell.angle_alpha   90.00
_cell.angle_beta   90.00
_cell.angle_gamma   90.00
#
_symmetry.space_group_name_H-M   'P 1'
#
loop_
_entity.id
_entity.type
_entity.pdbx_description
1 polymer ?
#
loop_
_entity_poly.entity_id
_entity_poly.type
_entity_poly.pdbx_seq_one_letter_code
_entity_poly.pdbx_strand_id
1 'polypeptide(L)'
;MKIPILKNLETEQQWLAFSRQKNTYAYISSPSCLVDFQTSFLLVTDIKKDLSDGRQALKYSLGDRNSQRAAWQLIETCDWSLRKLLAGFKRLDFSSNVRDNSVLNLHSNLSIRQFFAKDKCVISPALLQPLLPIKAPPSHWRLADVKNLLSCEQFSDLQWLSQKPAFSSIKAVLLQLICHAENWRVSMHKDYIVLSCNDTFLLQFKPKLQQLALPAPSS
;
A
#
# COMPACT_ATOMS: atom_id res chain seq x y z
N MET A 1 0.53 16.16 -6.29
CA MET A 1 -0.73 16.02 -5.52
C MET A 1 -0.50 14.98 -4.42
N LYS A 2 -0.79 15.29 -3.15
CA LYS A 2 -0.65 14.33 -2.03
C LYS A 2 -2.01 13.66 -1.80
N ILE A 3 -2.08 12.35 -2.00
CA ILE A 3 -3.29 11.56 -1.70
C ILE A 3 -3.32 11.29 -0.20
N PRO A 4 -4.38 11.67 0.53
CA PRO A 4 -4.49 11.39 1.96
C PRO A 4 -4.59 9.88 2.23
N ILE A 5 -4.09 9.46 3.39
CA ILE A 5 -4.22 8.10 3.89
C ILE A 5 -5.10 8.15 5.14
N LEU A 6 -6.32 7.61 5.04
CA LEU A 6 -7.24 7.44 6.15
C LEU A 6 -7.05 6.07 6.79
N LYS A 7 -7.38 5.97 8.08
CA LYS A 7 -7.28 4.71 8.81
C LYS A 7 -8.31 3.69 8.30
N ASN A 8 -9.57 4.10 8.21
CA ASN A 8 -10.71 3.25 7.89
C ASN A 8 -11.94 4.08 7.46
N LEU A 9 -12.93 3.41 6.86
CA LEU A 9 -14.27 3.93 6.54
C LEU A 9 -15.30 2.86 6.91
N GLU A 10 -15.62 2.79 8.20
CA GLU A 10 -16.41 1.71 8.81
C GLU A 10 -17.66 2.20 9.53
N THR A 11 -17.93 3.51 9.51
CA THR A 11 -19.07 4.12 10.19
C THR A 11 -19.64 5.26 9.34
N GLU A 12 -20.92 5.56 9.53
CA GLU A 12 -21.60 6.68 8.88
C GLU A 12 -20.83 7.99 9.01
N GLN A 13 -20.41 8.33 10.25
CA GLN A 13 -19.68 9.56 10.53
C GLN A 13 -18.38 9.67 9.72
N GLN A 14 -17.66 8.56 9.54
CA GLN A 14 -16.43 8.55 8.76
C GLN A 14 -16.69 8.77 7.27
N TRP A 15 -17.74 8.16 6.72
CA TRP A 15 -18.15 8.38 5.34
C TRP A 15 -18.65 9.80 5.09
N LEU A 16 -19.45 10.36 6.00
CA LEU A 16 -19.90 11.75 5.93
C LEU A 16 -18.74 12.74 6.06
N ALA A 17 -17.78 12.44 6.94
CA ALA A 17 -16.57 13.26 7.06
C ALA A 17 -15.71 13.18 5.79
N PHE A 18 -15.59 12.00 5.18
CA PHE A 18 -14.89 11.80 3.92
C PHE A 18 -15.55 12.56 2.76
N SER A 19 -16.88 12.49 2.64
CA SER A 19 -17.63 13.14 1.55
C SER A 19 -17.60 14.67 1.60
N ARG A 20 -17.34 15.25 2.78
CA ARG A 20 -17.17 16.70 2.98
C ARG A 20 -15.76 17.20 2.62
N GLN A 21 -14.81 16.31 2.34
CA GLN A 21 -13.46 16.72 1.95
C GLN A 21 -13.46 17.37 0.56
N LYS A 22 -12.54 18.31 0.34
CA LYS A 22 -12.36 18.98 -0.97
C LYS A 22 -12.15 17.97 -2.11
N ASN A 23 -11.43 16.88 -1.83
CA ASN A 23 -11.28 15.75 -2.73
C ASN A 23 -11.69 14.49 -1.98
N THR A 24 -12.78 13.87 -2.41
CA THR A 24 -13.27 12.57 -1.91
C THR A 24 -12.46 11.43 -2.54
N TYR A 25 -11.14 11.50 -2.39
CA TYR A 25 -10.16 10.59 -3.00
C TYR A 25 -9.06 10.28 -1.98
N ALA A 26 -9.03 9.06 -1.45
CA ALA A 26 -8.13 8.70 -0.36
C ALA A 26 -7.74 7.22 -0.35
N TYR A 27 -6.51 6.96 0.08
CA TYR A 27 -6.11 5.62 0.51
C TYR A 27 -6.75 5.29 1.85
N ILE A 28 -7.21 4.06 2.00
CA ILE A 28 -7.69 3.49 3.26
C ILE A 28 -6.70 2.42 3.68
N SER A 29 -6.22 2.48 4.92
CA SER A 29 -5.23 1.54 5.44
C SER A 29 -5.85 0.19 5.80
N SER A 30 -7.12 0.21 6.23
CA SER A 30 -7.84 -0.95 6.73
C SER A 30 -9.33 -0.82 6.37
N PRO A 31 -9.83 -1.53 5.34
CA PRO A 31 -9.09 -2.43 4.45
C PRO A 31 -8.13 -1.66 3.53
N SER A 32 -7.10 -2.34 3.01
CA SER A 32 -6.11 -1.73 2.10
C SER A 32 -6.74 -1.50 0.73
N CYS A 33 -7.17 -0.27 0.45
CA CYS A 33 -7.79 0.11 -0.81
C CYS A 33 -7.63 1.60 -1.10
N LEU A 34 -7.95 2.01 -2.32
CA LEU A 34 -8.09 3.40 -2.72
C LEU A 34 -9.56 3.67 -3.03
N VAL A 35 -10.14 4.66 -2.36
CA VAL A 35 -11.54 5.05 -2.54
C VAL A 35 -11.59 6.39 -3.26
N ASP A 36 -12.40 6.43 -4.31
CA ASP A 36 -12.69 7.61 -5.11
C ASP A 36 -14.21 7.78 -5.20
N PHE A 37 -14.70 8.90 -4.69
CA PHE A 37 -16.12 9.25 -4.67
C PHE A 37 -16.35 10.67 -5.20
N GLN A 38 -15.55 11.09 -6.18
CA GLN A 38 -15.60 12.45 -6.75
C GLN A 38 -16.69 12.62 -7.82
N THR A 39 -17.26 11.51 -8.29
CA THR A 39 -18.31 11.49 -9.33
C THR A 39 -19.60 10.88 -8.79
N SER A 40 -20.61 10.68 -9.65
CA SER A 40 -21.82 9.92 -9.31
C SER A 40 -21.55 8.44 -8.99
N PHE A 41 -20.34 7.94 -9.32
CA PHE A 41 -19.89 6.60 -9.01
C PHE A 41 -18.93 6.58 -7.82
N LEU A 42 -19.12 5.59 -6.95
CA LEU A 42 -18.12 5.13 -6.01
C LEU A 42 -17.16 4.16 -6.73
N LEU A 43 -15.88 4.48 -6.65
CA LEU A 43 -14.81 3.68 -7.19
C LEU A 43 -13.97 3.15 -6.02
N VAL A 44 -13.78 1.83 -5.97
CA VAL A 44 -12.96 1.18 -4.94
C VAL A 44 -11.90 0.32 -5.64
N THR A 45 -10.64 0.68 -5.48
CA THR A 45 -9.51 -0.11 -5.96
C THR A 45 -8.99 -0.99 -4.82
N ASP A 46 -9.07 -2.31 -4.96
CA ASP A 46 -8.55 -3.27 -3.99
C ASP A 46 -7.02 -3.35 -4.10
N ILE A 47 -6.32 -3.03 -3.02
CA ILE A 47 -4.87 -2.86 -3.02
C ILE A 47 -4.23 -3.94 -2.17
N LYS A 48 -3.51 -4.85 -2.82
CA LYS A 48 -2.64 -5.81 -2.14
C LYS A 48 -1.50 -5.10 -1.43
N LYS A 49 -1.03 -5.67 -0.32
CA LYS A 49 -0.02 -5.06 0.56
C LYS A 49 1.29 -4.73 -0.16
N ASP A 50 1.63 -5.52 -1.17
CA ASP A 50 2.84 -5.49 -1.99
C ASP A 50 2.63 -4.86 -3.38
N LEU A 51 1.44 -4.30 -3.65
CA LEU A 51 1.13 -3.69 -4.94
C LEU A 51 2.06 -2.49 -5.23
N SER A 52 2.94 -2.66 -6.21
CA SER A 52 3.86 -1.64 -6.72
C SER A 52 3.49 -1.13 -8.12
N ASP A 53 2.65 -1.86 -8.86
CA ASP A 53 2.06 -1.44 -10.14
C ASP A 53 0.54 -1.47 -10.05
N GLY A 54 -0.06 -0.28 -10.07
CA GLY A 54 -1.50 -0.11 -9.94
C GLY A 54 -2.33 -0.86 -10.98
N ARG A 55 -1.76 -1.17 -12.15
CA ARG A 55 -2.45 -1.91 -13.22
C ARG A 55 -2.80 -3.35 -12.84
N GLN A 56 -2.18 -3.88 -11.78
CA GLN A 56 -2.47 -5.20 -11.24
C GLN A 56 -3.63 -5.17 -10.22
N ALA A 57 -4.11 -3.99 -9.84
CA ALA A 57 -5.20 -3.85 -8.88
C ALA A 57 -6.57 -4.00 -9.55
N LEU A 58 -7.48 -4.68 -8.85
CA LEU A 58 -8.88 -4.74 -9.23
C LEU A 58 -9.58 -3.46 -8.77
N LYS A 59 -10.31 -2.85 -9.69
CA LYS A 59 -11.14 -1.67 -9.45
C LYS A 59 -12.60 -2.02 -9.65
N TYR A 60 -13.40 -1.65 -8.66
CA TYR A 60 -14.86 -1.75 -8.68
C TYR A 60 -15.43 -0.37 -8.92
N SER A 61 -16.43 -0.28 -9.80
CA SER A 61 -17.22 0.93 -10.02
C SER A 61 -18.67 0.63 -9.72
N LEU A 62 -19.27 1.48 -8.91
CA LEU A 62 -20.64 1.34 -8.44
C LEU A 62 -21.32 2.71 -8.49
N GLY A 63 -22.48 2.78 -9.12
CA GLY A 63 -23.30 3.98 -9.03
C GLY A 63 -24.35 4.05 -10.11
N ASP A 64 -25.00 5.20 -10.15
CA ASP A 64 -25.91 5.59 -11.22
C ASP A 64 -25.31 6.78 -11.97
N ARG A 65 -25.61 6.91 -13.26
CA ARG A 65 -25.08 8.04 -14.05
C ARG A 65 -25.57 9.39 -13.54
N ASN A 66 -26.76 9.45 -12.96
CA ASN A 66 -27.43 10.69 -12.63
C ASN A 66 -27.34 11.06 -11.14
N SER A 67 -26.90 10.15 -10.27
CA SER A 67 -26.88 10.42 -8.84
C SER A 67 -25.90 9.54 -8.04
N GLN A 68 -25.29 10.15 -7.01
CA GLN A 68 -24.56 9.44 -5.95
C GLN A 68 -25.47 8.66 -5.00
N ARG A 69 -26.80 8.88 -5.03
CA ARG A 69 -27.76 8.24 -4.11
C ARG A 69 -27.62 6.72 -4.09
N ALA A 70 -27.41 6.12 -5.25
CA ALA A 70 -27.30 4.68 -5.38
C ALA A 70 -26.03 4.12 -4.70
N ALA A 71 -24.92 4.87 -4.75
CA ALA A 71 -23.70 4.53 -4.01
C ALA A 71 -23.91 4.67 -2.48
N TRP A 72 -24.58 5.74 -2.04
CA TRP A 72 -24.92 5.94 -0.62
C TRP A 72 -25.81 4.84 -0.05
N GLN A 73 -26.86 4.47 -0.78
CA GLN A 73 -27.75 3.37 -0.38
C GLN A 73 -26.99 2.04 -0.20
N LEU A 74 -25.99 1.77 -1.05
CA LEU A 74 -25.20 0.56 -0.90
C LEU A 74 -24.23 0.64 0.29
N ILE A 75 -23.61 1.80 0.51
CA ILE A 75 -22.78 2.03 1.71
C ILE A 75 -23.63 1.77 2.97
N GLU A 76 -24.85 2.32 3.01
CA GLU A 76 -25.81 2.12 4.10
C GLU A 76 -26.23 0.65 4.24
N THR A 77 -26.55 -0.05 3.15
CA THR A 77 -26.89 -1.49 3.15
C THR A 77 -25.72 -2.37 3.63
N CYS A 78 -24.49 -1.89 3.46
CA CYS A 78 -23.28 -2.53 4.00
C CYS A 78 -22.97 -2.09 5.44
N ASP A 79 -23.93 -1.55 6.15
CA ASP A 79 -23.80 -0.99 7.51
C ASP A 79 -22.64 0.01 7.61
N TRP A 80 -22.45 0.83 6.57
CA TRP A 80 -21.36 1.80 6.47
C TRP A 80 -19.95 1.20 6.55
N SER A 81 -19.82 -0.12 6.37
CA SER A 81 -18.54 -0.83 6.43
C SER A 81 -17.93 -1.02 5.06
N LEU A 82 -16.77 -0.40 4.82
CA LEU A 82 -16.00 -0.61 3.61
C LEU A 82 -15.52 -2.07 3.47
N ARG A 83 -15.26 -2.77 4.57
CA ARG A 83 -14.95 -4.21 4.54
C ARG A 83 -16.12 -5.03 4.01
N LYS A 84 -17.33 -4.78 4.53
CA LYS A 84 -18.54 -5.48 4.06
C LYS A 84 -18.79 -5.19 2.59
N LEU A 85 -18.66 -3.92 2.19
CA LEU A 85 -18.78 -3.50 0.79
C LEU A 85 -17.79 -4.23 -0.13
N LEU A 86 -16.50 -4.23 0.24
CA LEU A 86 -15.45 -4.89 -0.55
C LEU A 86 -15.62 -6.41 -0.59
N ALA A 87 -16.05 -7.03 0.52
CA ALA A 87 -16.38 -8.45 0.56
C ALA A 87 -17.59 -8.77 -0.33
N GLY A 88 -18.59 -7.89 -0.38
CA GLY A 88 -19.73 -7.98 -1.29
C GLY A 88 -19.25 -7.97 -2.74
N PHE A 89 -18.42 -7.01 -3.13
CA PHE A 89 -17.85 -6.94 -4.49
C PHE A 89 -17.10 -8.22 -4.89
N LYS A 90 -16.32 -8.80 -3.97
CA LYS A 90 -15.56 -10.03 -4.25
C LYS A 90 -16.44 -11.27 -4.46
N ARG A 91 -17.71 -11.22 -4.05
CA ARG A 91 -18.68 -12.32 -4.19
C ARG A 91 -19.58 -12.17 -5.41
N LEU A 92 -19.61 -11.00 -6.03
CA LEU A 92 -20.40 -10.78 -7.24
C LEU A 92 -19.80 -11.53 -8.41
N ASP A 93 -20.67 -12.15 -9.21
CA ASP A 93 -20.29 -12.67 -10.51
C ASP A 93 -20.37 -11.54 -11.54
N PHE A 94 -19.21 -11.13 -12.07
CA PHE A 94 -19.10 -10.12 -13.12
C PHE A 94 -19.07 -10.71 -14.54
N SER A 95 -19.20 -12.04 -14.67
CA SER A 95 -19.29 -12.73 -15.96
C SER A 95 -20.73 -12.77 -16.51
N SER A 96 -21.73 -12.51 -15.67
CA SER A 96 -23.14 -12.42 -16.00
C SER A 96 -23.64 -10.96 -16.02
N ASN A 97 -24.80 -10.71 -16.66
CA ASN A 97 -25.39 -9.37 -16.67
C ASN A 97 -25.69 -8.93 -15.23
N VAL A 98 -25.33 -7.69 -14.87
CA VAL A 98 -25.47 -7.11 -13.51
C VAL A 98 -26.89 -7.26 -12.92
N ARG A 99 -27.91 -7.43 -13.78
CA ARG A 99 -29.31 -7.64 -13.42
C ARG A 99 -29.61 -8.97 -12.72
N ASP A 100 -28.75 -9.99 -12.88
CA ASP A 100 -28.97 -11.33 -12.33
C ASP A 100 -28.33 -11.50 -10.93
N ASN A 101 -27.58 -10.50 -10.45
CA ASN A 101 -26.98 -10.49 -9.12
C ASN A 101 -28.01 -10.08 -8.06
N SER A 102 -28.81 -11.05 -7.60
CA SER A 102 -29.82 -10.90 -6.53
C SER A 102 -29.25 -10.50 -5.16
N VAL A 103 -27.93 -10.56 -4.99
CA VAL A 103 -27.20 -10.31 -3.73
C VAL A 103 -27.42 -8.90 -3.18
N LEU A 104 -27.77 -7.92 -4.03
CA LEU A 104 -27.79 -6.51 -3.63
C LEU A 104 -29.17 -5.83 -3.67
N ASN A 105 -30.27 -6.52 -4.04
CA ASN A 105 -31.63 -5.94 -4.09
C ASN A 105 -31.69 -4.55 -4.79
N LEU A 106 -31.06 -4.41 -5.95
CA LEU A 106 -30.73 -3.11 -6.53
C LEU A 106 -31.80 -2.57 -7.49
N HIS A 107 -32.03 -1.26 -7.43
CA HIS A 107 -32.88 -0.50 -8.35
C HIS A 107 -32.38 -0.58 -9.82
N SER A 108 -33.31 -0.40 -10.76
CA SER A 108 -33.15 -0.59 -12.22
C SER A 108 -32.01 0.22 -12.89
N ASN A 109 -31.51 1.27 -12.26
CA ASN A 109 -30.49 2.17 -12.83
C ASN A 109 -29.09 1.98 -12.23
N LEU A 110 -28.88 1.05 -11.29
CA LEU A 110 -27.54 0.84 -10.74
C LEU A 110 -26.65 0.07 -11.72
N SER A 111 -25.43 0.58 -11.92
CA SER A 111 -24.36 -0.11 -12.65
C SER A 111 -23.25 -0.50 -11.67
N ILE A 112 -22.88 -1.79 -11.69
CA ILE A 112 -21.67 -2.31 -11.02
C ILE A 112 -20.73 -2.88 -12.08
N ARG A 113 -19.45 -2.55 -12.01
CA ARG A 113 -18.42 -3.06 -12.93
C ARG A 113 -17.15 -3.41 -12.19
N GLN A 114 -16.48 -4.45 -12.65
CA GLN A 114 -15.13 -4.81 -12.23
C GLN A 114 -14.19 -4.65 -13.43
N PHE A 115 -13.03 -4.04 -13.21
CA PHE A 115 -11.98 -3.90 -14.22
C PHE A 115 -10.63 -3.72 -13.54
N PHE A 116 -9.54 -4.02 -14.25
CA PHE A 116 -8.20 -3.65 -13.77
C PHE A 116 -8.00 -2.14 -13.84
N ALA A 117 -7.37 -1.57 -12.82
CA ALA A 117 -7.02 -0.16 -12.85
C ALA A 117 -6.09 0.14 -14.05
N LYS A 118 -6.21 1.34 -14.63
CA LYS A 118 -5.35 1.76 -15.75
C LYS A 118 -4.09 2.48 -15.29
N ASP A 119 -4.13 3.00 -14.06
CA ASP A 119 -3.10 3.88 -13.52
C ASP A 119 -1.96 3.07 -12.89
N LYS A 120 -0.75 3.21 -13.44
CA LYS A 120 0.47 2.60 -12.87
C LYS A 120 0.79 3.13 -11.46
N CYS A 121 0.39 4.37 -11.17
CA CYS A 121 0.81 5.11 -9.98
C CYS A 121 0.05 4.73 -8.69
N VAL A 122 -0.92 3.81 -8.75
CA VAL A 122 -1.55 3.29 -7.54
C VAL A 122 -0.60 2.30 -6.87
N ILE A 123 -0.16 2.63 -5.67
CA ILE A 123 0.76 1.80 -4.88
C ILE A 123 0.17 1.55 -3.50
N SER A 124 0.60 0.45 -2.88
CA SER A 124 0.20 0.13 -1.52
C SER A 124 0.57 1.24 -0.52
N PRO A 125 -0.36 1.72 0.33
CA PRO A 125 -0.05 2.62 1.42
C PRO A 125 1.01 2.06 2.39
N ALA A 126 1.14 0.73 2.46
CA ALA A 126 2.18 0.09 3.26
C ALA A 126 3.58 0.35 2.70
N LEU A 127 3.72 0.60 1.40
CA LEU A 127 4.99 0.99 0.75
C LEU A 127 5.29 2.49 0.89
N LEU A 128 4.29 3.28 1.29
CA LEU A 128 4.39 4.73 1.53
C LEU A 128 4.73 5.10 2.97
N GLN A 129 4.94 4.12 3.85
CA GLN A 129 5.30 4.40 5.24
C GLN A 129 6.67 5.08 5.32
N PRO A 130 6.85 6.05 6.23
CA PRO A 130 8.15 6.69 6.42
C PRO A 130 9.18 5.63 6.81
N LEU A 131 10.31 5.64 6.10
CA LEU A 131 11.49 4.87 6.48
C LEU A 131 12.15 5.61 7.64
N LEU A 132 12.22 4.95 8.79
CA LEU A 132 12.65 5.56 10.05
C LEU A 132 14.00 4.99 10.48
N PRO A 133 14.88 5.80 11.09
CA PRO A 133 16.16 5.33 11.56
C PRO A 133 16.00 4.26 12.64
N ILE A 134 16.84 3.24 12.57
CA ILE A 134 16.91 2.15 13.53
C ILE A 134 17.70 2.62 14.75
N LYS A 135 17.11 2.46 15.93
CA LYS A 135 17.68 2.89 17.21
C LYS A 135 18.45 1.78 17.93
N ALA A 136 18.02 0.53 17.76
CA ALA A 136 18.63 -0.63 18.40
C ALA A 136 18.68 -1.80 17.40
N PRO A 137 19.73 -2.65 17.46
CA PRO A 137 19.86 -3.78 16.55
C PRO A 137 18.73 -4.79 16.79
N PRO A 138 18.01 -5.22 15.75
CA PRO A 138 16.99 -6.25 15.90
C PRO A 138 17.65 -7.61 16.19
N SER A 139 16.90 -8.54 16.80
CA SER A 139 17.37 -9.92 16.98
C SER A 139 17.65 -10.62 15.64
N HIS A 140 16.89 -10.26 14.60
CA HIS A 140 17.05 -10.77 13.25
C HIS A 140 16.85 -9.63 12.25
N TRP A 141 17.82 -9.43 11.36
CA TRP A 141 17.72 -8.44 10.29
C TRP A 141 16.74 -8.88 9.20
N ARG A 142 15.79 -8.01 8.87
CA ARG A 142 14.82 -8.21 7.79
C ARG A 142 15.01 -7.16 6.69
N LEU A 143 14.39 -7.40 5.53
CA LEU A 143 14.42 -6.44 4.41
C LEU A 143 13.87 -5.05 4.80
N ALA A 144 12.89 -5.00 5.71
CA ALA A 144 12.36 -3.74 6.22
C ALA A 144 13.43 -2.94 6.98
N ASP A 145 14.23 -3.61 7.80
CA ASP A 145 15.32 -2.99 8.55
C ASP A 145 16.41 -2.48 7.60
N VAL A 146 16.74 -3.27 6.58
CA VAL A 146 17.73 -2.84 5.56
C VAL A 146 17.24 -1.63 4.77
N LYS A 147 15.95 -1.57 4.41
CA LYS A 147 15.35 -0.38 3.77
C LYS A 147 15.51 0.86 4.64
N ASN A 148 15.28 0.74 5.95
CA ASN A 148 15.50 1.82 6.91
C ASN A 148 16.97 2.23 6.99
N LEU A 149 17.90 1.28 7.12
CA LEU A 149 19.34 1.59 7.19
C LEU A 149 19.83 2.32 5.94
N LEU A 150 19.48 1.81 4.76
CA LEU A 150 19.91 2.40 3.48
C LEU A 150 19.28 3.78 3.25
N SER A 151 18.00 3.94 3.62
CA SER A 151 17.31 5.22 3.48
C SER A 151 17.78 6.28 4.47
N CYS A 152 18.23 5.87 5.66
CA CYS A 152 18.71 6.78 6.70
C CYS A 152 20.24 6.87 6.75
N GLU A 153 20.94 6.32 5.76
CA GLU A 153 22.41 6.30 5.66
C GLU A 153 23.11 5.74 6.91
N GLN A 154 22.47 4.79 7.60
CA GLN A 154 22.95 4.14 8.82
C GLN A 154 23.82 2.93 8.50
N PHE A 155 24.84 3.12 7.67
CA PHE A 155 25.77 2.05 7.28
C PHE A 155 27.21 2.55 7.12
N SER A 156 28.16 1.61 7.17
CA SER A 156 29.57 1.84 6.88
C SER A 156 30.18 0.64 6.15
N ASP A 157 31.44 0.74 5.72
CA ASP A 157 32.16 -0.33 5.02
C ASP A 157 31.38 -0.92 3.84
N LEU A 158 30.75 -0.05 3.04
CA LEU A 158 29.95 -0.45 1.89
C LEU A 158 30.83 -1.10 0.82
N GLN A 159 30.50 -2.32 0.41
CA GLN A 159 31.17 -3.02 -0.68
C GLN A 159 30.17 -3.62 -1.66
N TRP A 160 30.41 -3.40 -2.95
CA TRP A 160 29.66 -3.99 -4.04
C TRP A 160 30.26 -5.36 -4.39
N LEU A 161 29.46 -6.41 -4.27
CA LEU A 161 29.87 -7.79 -4.53
C LEU A 161 29.58 -8.22 -5.98
N SER A 162 28.78 -7.44 -6.71
CA SER A 162 28.44 -7.69 -8.11
C SER A 162 28.41 -6.38 -8.90
N GLN A 163 28.91 -6.40 -10.13
CA GLN A 163 28.94 -5.24 -11.04
C GLN A 163 27.69 -5.17 -11.95
N LYS A 164 26.51 -5.43 -11.40
CA LYS A 164 25.27 -5.35 -12.20
C LYS A 164 24.88 -3.87 -12.37
N PRO A 165 24.75 -3.34 -13.60
CA PRO A 165 24.49 -1.91 -13.84
C PRO A 165 23.20 -1.41 -13.17
N ALA A 166 22.19 -2.27 -13.09
CA ALA A 166 20.90 -2.00 -12.45
C ALA A 166 20.99 -1.71 -10.94
N PHE A 167 22.11 -2.06 -10.30
CA PHE A 167 22.35 -1.84 -8.87
C PHE A 167 23.56 -0.93 -8.64
N SER A 168 23.86 -0.02 -9.56
CA SER A 168 25.05 0.86 -9.49
C SER A 168 25.06 1.89 -8.36
N SER A 169 23.97 2.01 -7.57
CA SER A 169 23.89 2.93 -6.44
C SER A 169 22.96 2.42 -5.34
N ILE A 170 23.15 2.92 -4.11
CA ILE A 170 22.25 2.65 -2.98
C ILE A 170 20.81 3.03 -3.31
N LYS A 171 20.59 4.16 -4.00
CA LYS A 171 19.25 4.59 -4.41
C LYS A 171 18.59 3.57 -5.34
N ALA A 172 19.33 3.03 -6.31
CA ALA A 172 18.83 2.00 -7.21
C ALA A 172 18.49 0.70 -6.44
N VAL A 173 19.35 0.29 -5.51
CA VAL A 173 19.09 -0.86 -4.62
C VAL A 173 17.85 -0.63 -3.76
N LEU A 174 17.71 0.55 -3.14
CA LEU A 174 16.57 0.89 -2.30
C LEU A 174 15.26 0.86 -3.09
N LEU A 175 15.24 1.42 -4.31
CA LEU A 175 14.07 1.36 -5.19
C LEU A 175 13.70 -0.10 -5.52
N GLN A 176 14.68 -0.95 -5.80
CA GLN A 176 14.44 -2.36 -6.09
C GLN A 176 13.93 -3.14 -4.85
N LEU A 177 14.45 -2.83 -3.65
CA LEU A 177 13.97 -3.37 -2.39
C LEU A 177 12.53 -2.93 -2.04
N ILE A 178 12.10 -1.75 -2.52
CA ILE A 178 10.74 -1.25 -2.34
C ILE A 178 9.80 -1.91 -3.36
N CYS A 179 10.20 -1.99 -4.62
CA CYS A 179 9.32 -2.44 -5.71
C CYS A 179 9.24 -3.95 -5.91
N HIS A 180 10.30 -4.70 -5.56
CA HIS A 180 10.48 -6.12 -5.89
C HIS A 180 11.09 -6.92 -4.73
N ALA A 181 10.59 -6.73 -3.50
CA ALA A 181 11.16 -7.31 -2.29
C ALA A 181 11.23 -8.85 -2.29
N GLU A 182 10.36 -9.52 -3.04
CA GLU A 182 10.24 -10.98 -3.15
C GLU A 182 11.51 -11.67 -3.67
N ASN A 183 12.30 -10.95 -4.47
CA ASN A 183 13.53 -11.47 -5.06
C ASN A 183 14.75 -11.27 -4.17
N TRP A 184 14.60 -10.57 -3.05
CA TRP A 184 15.70 -10.18 -2.17
C TRP A 184 15.76 -11.05 -0.92
N ARG A 185 16.99 -11.26 -0.44
CA ARG A 185 17.25 -11.89 0.85
C ARG A 185 18.30 -11.09 1.60
N VAL A 186 18.19 -11.15 2.93
CA VAL A 186 19.15 -10.57 3.87
C VAL A 186 19.82 -11.73 4.60
N SER A 187 21.15 -11.73 4.61
CA SER A 187 21.93 -12.60 5.48
C SER A 187 22.89 -11.78 6.33
N MET A 188 23.24 -12.32 7.49
CA MET A 188 24.25 -11.78 8.39
C MET A 188 25.50 -12.65 8.30
N HIS A 189 26.64 -12.04 8.00
CA HIS A 189 27.93 -12.70 8.01
C HIS A 189 28.85 -11.95 8.98
N LYS A 190 29.03 -12.49 10.18
CA LYS A 190 29.69 -11.81 11.31
C LYS A 190 28.97 -10.50 11.62
N ASP A 191 29.60 -9.35 11.35
CA ASP A 191 29.04 -8.01 11.58
C ASP A 191 28.51 -7.33 10.30
N TYR A 192 28.54 -8.04 9.17
CA TYR A 192 28.11 -7.52 7.87
C TYR A 192 26.72 -8.01 7.53
N ILE A 193 25.88 -7.08 7.11
CA ILE A 193 24.64 -7.36 6.39
C ILE A 193 25.01 -7.57 4.94
N VAL A 194 24.60 -8.72 4.39
CA VAL A 194 24.77 -9.06 2.98
C VAL A 194 23.39 -9.14 2.33
N LEU A 195 23.23 -8.40 1.23
CA LEU A 195 22.05 -8.43 0.38
C LEU A 195 22.30 -9.28 -0.86
N SER A 196 21.39 -10.21 -1.10
CA SER A 196 21.34 -10.99 -2.33
C SER A 196 20.02 -10.77 -3.06
N CYS A 197 20.08 -10.76 -4.40
CA CYS A 197 18.90 -10.73 -5.26
C CYS A 197 19.00 -11.86 -6.28
N ASN A 198 17.96 -12.69 -6.40
CA ASN A 198 17.96 -13.90 -7.25
C ASN A 198 19.23 -14.75 -7.04
N ASP A 199 19.52 -15.06 -5.77
CA ASP A 199 20.68 -15.84 -5.32
C ASP A 199 22.06 -15.26 -5.70
N THR A 200 22.12 -14.03 -6.23
CA THR A 200 23.38 -13.31 -6.48
C THR A 200 23.66 -12.36 -5.31
N PHE A 201 24.82 -12.45 -4.67
CA PHE A 201 25.27 -11.44 -3.69
C PHE A 201 25.57 -10.11 -4.39
N LEU A 202 24.97 -9.03 -3.91
CA LEU A 202 25.07 -7.72 -4.56
C LEU A 202 25.82 -6.69 -3.73
N LEU A 203 25.50 -6.62 -2.44
CA LEU A 203 25.94 -5.54 -1.58
C LEU A 203 26.20 -6.07 -0.19
N GLN A 204 27.29 -5.63 0.44
CA GLN A 204 27.52 -5.83 1.86
C GLN A 204 27.89 -4.52 2.55
N PHE A 205 27.53 -4.40 3.82
CA PHE A 205 27.86 -3.24 4.66
C PHE A 205 27.72 -3.59 6.14
N LYS A 206 28.34 -2.79 7.01
CA LYS A 206 28.10 -2.83 8.45
C LYS A 206 26.97 -1.88 8.85
N PRO A 207 26.02 -2.30 9.71
CA PRO A 207 25.02 -1.38 10.25
C PRO A 207 25.67 -0.38 11.20
N LYS A 208 25.38 0.92 11.01
CA LYS A 208 25.86 2.01 11.87
C LYS A 208 24.68 2.65 12.60
N LEU A 209 24.36 2.10 13.76
CA LEU A 209 23.27 2.62 14.58
C LEU A 209 23.75 3.84 15.37
N GLN A 210 22.96 4.91 15.38
CA GLN A 210 23.21 6.05 16.26
C GLN A 210 22.83 5.60 17.67
N GLN A 211 23.82 5.39 18.54
CA GLN A 211 23.55 5.31 19.98
C GLN A 211 22.97 6.66 20.40
N LEU A 212 21.78 6.65 21.03
CA LEU A 212 21.38 7.78 21.86
C LEU A 212 22.46 7.90 22.93
N ALA A 213 23.23 8.99 22.89
CA ALA A 213 24.05 9.37 24.02
C ALA A 213 23.13 9.47 25.24
N LEU A 214 23.33 8.60 26.22
CA LEU A 214 22.75 8.80 27.54
C LEU A 214 23.21 10.18 28.02
N PRO A 215 22.32 11.07 28.48
CA PRO A 215 22.76 12.32 29.09
C PRO A 215 23.70 11.96 30.24
N ALA A 216 24.88 12.59 30.24
CA ALA A 216 25.87 12.39 31.29
C ALA A 216 25.20 12.65 32.66
N PRO A 217 25.47 11.82 33.69
CA PRO A 217 25.00 12.13 35.03
C PRO A 217 25.60 13.48 35.44
N SER A 218 24.74 14.45 35.72
CA SER A 218 25.12 15.72 36.30
C SER A 218 25.72 15.46 37.69
N SER A 219 27.05 15.58 37.77
CA SER A 219 27.80 15.66 39.02
C SER A 219 27.61 17.02 39.70
#